data_AF-A0A8C0KH93-F1
#
_entry.id   AF-A0A8C0KH93-F1
#
_cell.length_a   1.000
_cell.length_b   1.000
_cell.length_c   1.000
_cell.angle_alpha   90.00
_cell.angle_beta   90.00
_cell.angle_gamma   90.00
#
_symmetry.space_group_name_H-M   'P 1'
#
loop_
_entity.id
_entity.type
_entity.pdbx_description
1 polymer ?
#
loop_
_entity_poly.entity_id
_entity_poly.type
_entity_poly.pdbx_seq_one_letter_code
_entity_poly.pdbx_strand_id
1 'polypeptide(L)' 'MSREGPRSALPTIPCRKLADLRYLSRGASGTVSSARHADWRVQVAVKQLHIHSPLRDRPCIQSLVS' A
#
# COMPACT_ATOMS: atom_id res chain seq x y z
N MET A 1 -29.97 5.79 6.73
CA MET A 1 -29.29 7.10 6.60
C MET A 1 -27.79 6.85 6.76
N SER A 2 -27.06 6.56 5.67
CA SER A 2 -25.61 6.33 5.78
C SER A 2 -24.89 7.67 5.82
N ARG A 3 -24.26 7.97 6.95
CA ARG A 3 -23.35 9.10 7.12
C ARG A 3 -22.08 8.81 6.32
N GLU A 4 -22.02 9.28 5.08
CA GLU A 4 -20.75 9.35 4.36
C GLU A 4 -20.07 10.66 4.78
N GLY A 5 -19.14 10.55 5.74
CA GLY A 5 -18.30 11.68 6.14
C GLY A 5 -17.40 12.14 4.98
N PRO A 6 -16.81 13.34 5.07
CA PRO A 6 -15.95 13.86 4.01
C PRO A 6 -14.79 12.89 3.73
N ARG A 7 -14.72 12.40 2.50
CA ARG A 7 -13.70 11.46 2.04
C ARG A 7 -12.45 12.24 1.63
N SER A 8 -11.40 12.15 2.44
CA SER A 8 -10.10 12.69 2.05
C SER A 8 -9.51 11.86 0.91
N ALA A 9 -8.93 12.53 -0.09
CA ALA A 9 -8.22 11.86 -1.17
C ALA A 9 -6.92 11.25 -0.62
N LEU A 10 -6.78 9.94 -0.72
CA LEU A 10 -5.54 9.26 -0.37
C LEU A 10 -4.51 9.47 -1.50
N PRO A 11 -3.26 9.84 -1.16
CA PRO A 11 -2.22 10.02 -2.16
C PRO A 11 -1.84 8.68 -2.80
N THR A 12 -1.63 8.70 -4.11
CA THR A 12 -1.03 7.56 -4.81
C THR A 12 0.49 7.62 -4.67
N ILE A 13 1.08 6.60 -4.05
CA ILE A 13 2.53 6.52 -3.84
C ILE A 13 3.13 5.61 -4.93
N PRO A 14 4.04 6.11 -5.77
CA PRO A 14 4.72 5.28 -6.76
C PRO A 14 5.61 4.23 -6.09
N CYS A 15 5.61 2.99 -6.59
CA CYS A 15 6.40 1.88 -6.02
C CYS A 15 7.90 2.21 -5.88
N ARG A 16 8.47 3.00 -6.80
CA ARG A 16 9.87 3.44 -6.75
C ARG A 16 10.22 4.27 -5.51
N LYS A 17 9.23 4.85 -4.82
CA LYS A 17 9.43 5.61 -3.59
C LYS A 17 9.50 4.72 -2.34
N LEU A 18 9.28 3.41 -2.48
CA LEU A 18 9.38 2.45 -1.39
C LEU A 18 10.68 1.66 -1.55
N ALA A 19 11.66 1.99 -0.74
CA ALA A 19 12.91 1.25 -0.63
C ALA A 19 12.83 0.18 0.47
N ASP A 20 13.80 -0.74 0.47
CA ASP A 20 13.98 -1.71 1.55
C ASP A 20 12.73 -2.54 1.87
N LEU A 21 12.00 -2.98 0.84
CA LEU A 21 10.82 -3.83 1.02
C LEU A 21 11.22 -5.16 1.70
N ARG A 22 10.63 -5.44 2.86
CA ARG A 22 10.85 -6.68 3.62
C ARG A 22 9.51 -7.29 3.98
N TYR A 23 9.35 -8.57 3.67
CA TYR A 23 8.16 -9.33 4.04
C TYR A 23 7.98 -9.38 5.56
N LEU A 24 6.75 -9.15 6.04
CA LEU A 24 6.38 -9.30 7.45
C LEU A 24 5.38 -10.44 7.63
N SER A 25 4.26 -10.39 6.89
CA SER A 25 3.19 -11.37 7.06
C SER A 25 2.34 -11.51 5.81
N ARG A 26 1.56 -12.60 5.77
CA ARG A 26 0.52 -12.83 4.76
C ARG A 26 -0.76 -13.21 5.47
N GLY A 27 -1.84 -12.53 5.11
CA GLY A 27 -3.20 -12.85 5.56
C GLY A 27 -4.11 -13.16 4.38
N ALA A 28 -5.37 -13.45 4.67
CA ALA A 28 -6.37 -13.77 3.65
C ALA A 28 -6.51 -12.69 2.57
N SER A 29 -6.35 -11.42 2.94
CA SER A 29 -6.50 -10.28 2.02
C SER A 29 -5.23 -9.92 1.22
N GLY A 30 -4.08 -10.52 1.53
CA GLY A 30 -2.82 -10.19 0.87
C GLY A 30 -1.59 -10.23 1.77
N THR A 31 -0.52 -9.57 1.31
CA THR A 31 0.80 -9.57 1.96
C THR A 31 1.06 -8.21 2.61
N VAL A 32 1.69 -8.21 3.79
CA VAL A 32 2.19 -7.01 4.47
C VAL A 32 3.71 -7.04 4.48
N SER A 33 4.31 -5.94 4.05
CA SER A 33 5.76 -5.74 4.03
C SER A 33 6.10 -4.43 4.75
N SER A 34 7.25 -4.35 5.41
CA SER A 34 7.83 -3.05 5.78
C SER A 34 8.58 -2.47 4.59
N ALA A 35 8.62 -1.14 4.51
CA ALA A 35 9.42 -0.42 3.55
C ALA A 35 9.88 0.90 4.17
N ARG A 36 10.76 1.62 3.46
CA ARG A 36 11.13 2.99 3.77
C ARG A 36 10.70 3.92 2.65
N HIS A 37 9.93 4.96 2.97
CA HIS A 37 9.53 5.95 1.98
C HIS A 37 10.70 6.89 1.67
N ALA A 38 11.05 7.05 0.39
CA ALA A 38 12.21 7.84 -0.03
C ALA A 38 12.11 9.32 0.36
N ASP A 39 10.96 9.95 0.08
CA ASP A 39 10.78 11.38 0.37
C ASP A 39 10.54 11.65 1.87
N TRP A 40 9.64 10.89 2.50
CA TRP A 40 9.28 11.09 3.91
C TRP A 40 10.34 10.55 4.88
N ARG A 41 11.22 9.66 4.40
CA ARG A 41 12.35 9.07 5.15
C ARG A 41 11.95 8.21 6.37
N VAL A 42 10.66 7.88 6.49
CA VAL A 42 10.09 7.05 7.57
C VAL A 42 9.90 5.59 7.13
N GLN A 43 9.87 4.68 8.10
CA GLN A 43 9.41 3.31 7.89
C GLN A 43 7.90 3.27 7.78
N VAL A 44 7.40 2.38 6.93
CA VAL A 44 5.98 2.29 6.59
C VAL A 44 5.57 0.84 6.42
N ALA A 45 4.31 0.52 6.75
CA ALA A 45 3.73 -0.77 6.43
C ALA A 45 3.00 -0.69 5.08
N VAL A 46 3.33 -1.61 4.18
CA VAL A 46 2.78 -1.71 2.83
C VAL A 46 1.91 -2.96 2.75
N LYS A 47 0.60 -2.77 2.61
CA LYS A 47 -0.35 -3.88 2.38
C LYS A 47 -0.61 -4.05 0.88
N GLN A 48 -0.11 -5.15 0.32
CA GLN A 48 -0.32 -5.55 -1.06
C GLN A 48 -1.50 -6.51 -1.15
N LEU A 49 -2.57 -6.08 -1.84
CA LEU A 49 -3.75 -6.91 -2.01
C LEU A 49 -3.52 -7.96 -3.11
N HIS A 50 -3.81 -9.22 -2.79
CA HIS A 50 -3.79 -10.31 -3.76
C HIS A 50 -5.14 -10.34 -4.50
N ILE A 51 -5.33 -9.41 -5.43
CA ILE A 51 -6.45 -9.48 -6.36
C ILE A 51 -5.98 -10.36 -7.51
N HIS A 52 -6.62 -11.52 -7.69
CA HIS A 52 -6.41 -12.40 -8.84
C HIS A 52 -6.87 -11.70 -10.13
N SER A 53 -6.12 -10.71 -10.60
CA SER A 53 -6.29 -10.07 -11.88
C SER A 53 -5.10 -10.45 -12.73
N PRO A 54 -5.28 -11.17 -13.86
CA PRO A 54 -4.26 -11.14 -14.89
C PRO A 54 -4.19 -9.70 -15.41
N LEU A 55 -3.10 -9.36 -16.09
CA LEU A 55 -2.85 -8.09 -16.78
C LEU A 55 -2.07 -7.05 -15.95
N ARG A 56 -0.76 -7.14 -16.16
CA ARG A 56 0.09 -6.09 -16.72
C ARG A 56 -0.20 -4.68 -16.20
N ASP A 57 0.79 -4.16 -15.47
CA ASP A 57 0.90 -2.74 -15.12
C ASP A 57 -0.25 -2.22 -14.24
N ARG A 58 -0.30 -2.67 -12.98
CA ARG A 58 -1.19 -2.08 -11.99
C ARG A 58 -0.41 -1.20 -11.02
N PRO A 59 -0.82 0.08 -10.81
CA PRO A 59 -0.32 0.84 -9.68
C PRO A 59 -0.57 -0.02 -8.45
N CYS A 60 0.48 -0.35 -7.70
CA CYS A 60 0.33 -1.15 -6.51
C CYS A 60 -0.68 -0.39 -5.63
N ILE A 61 -1.89 -0.94 -5.46
CA ILE A 61 -2.91 -0.36 -4.58
C ILE A 61 -2.34 -0.57 -3.18
N GLN A 62 -1.51 0.39 -2.75
CA GLN A 62 -0.78 0.39 -1.50
C GLN A 62 -1.58 1.26 -0.55
N SER A 63 -2.33 0.63 0.35
CA SER A 63 -2.73 1.36 1.54
C SER A 63 -1.48 1.45 2.42
N LEU A 64 -0.82 2.59 2.37
CA LEU A 64 0.25 2.91 3.29
C LEU A 64 -0.38 3.16 4.66
N VAL A 65 -0.06 2.33 5.64
CA VAL A 65 -0.45 2.59 7.03
C VAL A 65 0.82 3.07 7.73
N SER A 66 0.79 4.32 8.18
CA SER A 66 1.84 4.92 9.01
C SER A 66 1.64 4.57 10.48
#